data_AF-I3YQ26-F1
#
_entry.id   AF-I3YQ26-F1
#
_cell.length_a   1.000
_cell.length_b   1.000
_cell.length_c   1.000
_cell.angle_alpha   90.00
_cell.angle_beta   90.00
_cell.angle_gamma   90.00
#
_symmetry.space_group_name_H-M   'P 1'
#
loop_
_entity.id
_entity.type
_entity.pdbx_description
1 polymer ?
#
loop_
_entity_poly.entity_id
_entity_poly.type
_entity_poly.pdbx_seq_one_letter_code
_entity_poly.pdbx_strand_id
1 'polypeptide(L)'
;MKFITRFLCVPVAGLLALTSCAKDEDESYVQFENQALEAWMTQHRPDLVKNYQPDGGYYIDVLDAGEPDKDPLNKEPIWVSFDFTGRDLAGNIILTRSASDAKLTGAFSKYTHYVPFYRYCGTENTGLMEGTWLAMRNTLKLDQEYFDKYKNDPERRLTSTELQLRIGSKIQLYMPSTVVGNGVEGTGGYEGQGSPSKYTLSANRPFIVTMEIRDTVSNPLEREGKNVDEFSDGNGGRLVYGKEADEKTQTVVRPTDPEDPNHAYVTDKRWVSACDTIPQLYVNVRYDPTQAADRLDYPAPYHSGYEPYVTEESVKTIDEKIAEALKKRFYPDDDDKYEGVVKLDADSVTLEGTAKIWYIGRFLDGFIFDTNIDEVKKIIYGEVKSAGSALSYKPSERKMIEAFHYTIPNLKYGQWAELITTSTNAYGSSGKTGSTSSSTSGTSGYSSSYYDYLNYLNYANSYYGSGGYYGGYYNNYYGGYGGYYGGYYGDMYGSDYNSSSTGTTVKTINTEIPSFTPLIFQLYIEPKE
;
A
#
# COMPACT_ATOMS: atom_id res chain seq x y z
N MET A 1 -34.20 -88.00 38.37
CA MET A 1 -35.04 -86.78 38.36
C MET A 1 -34.14 -85.59 38.70
N LYS A 2 -34.09 -84.59 37.81
CA LYS A 2 -33.44 -83.27 37.94
C LYS A 2 -31.96 -83.29 38.41
N PHE A 3 -31.05 -83.36 37.43
CA PHE A 3 -29.59 -83.35 37.61
C PHE A 3 -29.10 -81.89 37.88
N ILE A 4 -28.46 -81.57 39.03
CA ILE A 4 -27.05 -81.85 39.46
C ILE A 4 -26.09 -80.81 38.84
N THR A 5 -25.11 -80.12 39.48
CA THR A 5 -24.54 -80.17 40.83
C THR A 5 -23.39 -79.13 40.98
N ARG A 6 -23.32 -78.50 42.17
CA ARG A 6 -22.19 -78.05 43.05
C ARG A 6 -20.85 -77.43 42.55
N PHE A 7 -20.32 -76.61 43.48
CA PHE A 7 -18.94 -76.42 44.00
C PHE A 7 -18.10 -75.20 43.55
N LEU A 8 -18.04 -74.18 44.43
CA LEU A 8 -16.86 -73.63 45.15
C LEU A 8 -15.50 -73.54 44.40
N CYS A 9 -14.93 -72.31 44.30
CA CYS A 9 -13.56 -71.91 44.72
C CYS A 9 -13.12 -70.53 44.17
N VAL A 10 -12.30 -69.85 44.97
CA VAL A 10 -11.69 -68.50 44.88
C VAL A 10 -10.22 -68.68 44.39
N PRO A 11 -9.35 -67.67 44.14
CA PRO A 11 -9.36 -66.38 43.41
C PRO A 11 -8.28 -66.33 42.27
N VAL A 12 -7.91 -65.12 41.81
CA VAL A 12 -6.59 -64.66 41.30
C VAL A 12 -6.54 -64.24 39.83
N ALA A 13 -6.16 -62.96 39.71
CA ALA A 13 -5.47 -62.27 38.63
C ALA A 13 -4.67 -63.14 37.64
N GLY A 14 -4.66 -62.71 36.38
CA GLY A 14 -3.58 -63.02 35.46
C GLY A 14 -4.06 -63.43 34.08
N LEU A 15 -3.62 -62.63 33.10
CA LEU A 15 -3.44 -63.02 31.70
C LEU A 15 -4.71 -63.25 30.89
N LEU A 16 -5.27 -62.15 30.37
CA LEU A 16 -5.41 -62.01 28.91
C LEU A 16 -5.17 -60.53 28.57
N ALA A 17 -3.90 -60.16 28.64
CA ALA A 17 -3.34 -59.09 27.83
C ALA A 17 -3.46 -59.52 26.36
N LEU A 18 -4.63 -59.30 25.76
CA LEU A 18 -4.72 -59.16 24.32
C LEU A 18 -4.53 -57.68 24.03
N THR A 19 -3.38 -57.41 23.47
CA THR A 19 -2.92 -56.15 22.92
C THR A 19 -3.99 -55.55 21.99
N SER A 20 -4.92 -54.79 22.55
CA SER A 20 -5.47 -53.66 21.82
C SER A 20 -4.40 -52.58 21.91
N CYS A 21 -3.35 -52.74 21.11
CA CYS A 21 -2.72 -51.57 20.52
C CYS A 21 -3.80 -50.98 19.61
N ALA A 22 -4.74 -50.22 20.18
CA ALA A 22 -5.25 -49.08 19.45
C ALA A 22 -3.98 -48.32 19.10
N LYS A 23 -3.57 -48.38 17.82
CA LYS A 23 -2.71 -47.34 17.30
C LYS A 23 -3.50 -46.08 17.61
N ASP A 24 -3.00 -45.28 18.54
CA ASP A 24 -3.27 -43.86 18.50
C ASP A 24 -2.71 -43.44 17.14
N GLU A 25 -3.55 -43.50 16.10
CA GLU A 25 -3.26 -42.76 14.89
C GLU A 25 -3.36 -41.32 15.35
N ASP A 26 -2.19 -40.71 15.58
CA ASP A 26 -2.00 -39.27 15.53
C ASP A 26 -2.41 -38.82 14.12
N GLU A 27 -3.70 -38.88 13.78
CA GLU A 27 -4.25 -38.24 12.62
C GLU A 27 -3.97 -36.75 12.82
N SER A 28 -3.02 -36.26 12.04
CA SER A 28 -2.54 -34.89 12.20
C SER A 28 -3.71 -33.94 11.94
N TYR A 29 -3.81 -32.87 12.73
CA TYR A 29 -4.85 -31.83 12.56
C TYR A 29 -5.06 -31.42 11.09
N VAL A 30 -3.97 -31.36 10.33
CA VAL A 30 -3.95 -31.07 8.89
C VAL A 30 -4.78 -32.07 8.07
N GLN A 31 -4.69 -33.36 8.36
CA GLN A 31 -5.47 -34.39 7.68
C GLN A 31 -6.96 -34.22 7.95
N PHE A 32 -7.35 -33.98 9.21
CA PHE A 32 -8.74 -33.73 9.57
C PHE A 32 -9.29 -32.47 8.91
N GLU A 33 -8.52 -31.38 8.87
CA GLU A 33 -8.95 -30.14 8.22
C GLU A 33 -9.16 -30.35 6.72
N ASN A 34 -8.23 -31.01 6.04
CA ASN A 34 -8.35 -31.28 4.61
C ASN A 34 -9.59 -32.14 4.31
N GLN A 35 -9.83 -33.19 5.10
CA GLN A 35 -11.04 -34.01 4.97
C GLN A 35 -12.32 -33.20 5.24
N ALA A 36 -12.31 -32.32 6.24
CA ALA A 36 -13.44 -31.46 6.56
C ALA A 36 -13.72 -30.45 5.43
N LEU A 37 -12.67 -29.86 4.84
CA LEU A 37 -12.80 -28.98 3.69
C LEU A 37 -13.31 -29.72 2.46
N GLU A 38 -12.79 -30.91 2.17
CA GLU A 38 -13.26 -31.75 1.06
C GLU A 38 -14.75 -32.13 1.24
N ALA A 39 -15.16 -32.50 2.45
CA ALA A 39 -16.56 -32.79 2.76
C ALA A 39 -17.44 -31.53 2.58
N TRP A 40 -16.95 -30.36 3.04
CA TRP A 40 -17.65 -29.09 2.84
C TRP A 40 -17.79 -28.77 1.35
N MET A 41 -16.73 -28.93 0.56
CA MET A 41 -16.75 -28.75 -0.90
C MET A 41 -17.73 -29.70 -1.58
N THR A 42 -17.75 -30.96 -1.19
CA THR A 42 -18.69 -31.97 -1.71
C THR A 42 -20.14 -31.59 -1.44
N GLN A 43 -20.42 -31.00 -0.29
CA GLN A 43 -21.77 -30.59 0.08
C GLN A 43 -22.20 -29.27 -0.58
N HIS A 44 -21.30 -28.27 -0.67
CA HIS A 44 -21.67 -26.90 -1.03
C HIS A 44 -21.25 -26.50 -2.45
N ARG A 45 -20.19 -27.10 -2.98
CA ARG A 45 -19.59 -26.82 -4.30
C ARG A 45 -19.22 -28.12 -5.04
N PRO A 46 -20.16 -29.07 -5.23
CA PRO A 46 -19.85 -30.37 -5.82
C PRO A 46 -19.26 -30.29 -7.23
N ASP A 47 -19.57 -29.23 -7.98
CA ASP A 47 -19.04 -28.98 -9.32
C ASP A 47 -17.57 -28.54 -9.35
N LEU A 48 -16.99 -28.19 -8.19
CA LEU A 48 -15.59 -27.77 -8.05
C LEU A 48 -14.69 -28.84 -7.43
N VAL A 49 -15.23 -29.94 -6.91
CA VAL A 49 -14.43 -30.95 -6.18
C VAL A 49 -13.29 -31.49 -7.04
N LYS A 50 -13.53 -31.67 -8.35
CA LYS A 50 -12.51 -32.12 -9.31
C LYS A 50 -11.55 -31.02 -9.78
N ASN A 51 -11.80 -29.75 -9.44
CA ASN A 51 -10.86 -28.64 -9.66
C ASN A 51 -9.86 -28.48 -8.50
N TYR A 52 -9.63 -29.53 -7.72
CA TYR A 52 -8.60 -29.54 -6.69
C TYR A 52 -7.21 -29.39 -7.32
N GLN A 53 -6.40 -28.46 -6.80
CA GLN A 53 -5.02 -28.25 -7.20
C GLN A 53 -4.11 -29.02 -6.24
N PRO A 54 -3.54 -30.18 -6.65
CA PRO A 54 -2.68 -30.97 -5.77
C PRO A 54 -1.38 -30.24 -5.43
N ASP A 55 -0.87 -29.44 -6.37
CA ASP A 55 0.27 -28.54 -6.20
C ASP A 55 -0.17 -27.29 -5.42
N GLY A 56 -0.44 -27.49 -4.13
CA GLY A 56 -0.84 -26.44 -3.20
C GLY A 56 -1.99 -26.78 -2.28
N GLY A 57 -2.81 -27.80 -2.60
CA GLY A 57 -3.87 -28.28 -1.71
C GLY A 57 -5.07 -27.35 -1.56
N TYR A 58 -5.55 -26.75 -2.65
CA TYR A 58 -6.71 -25.84 -2.65
C TYR A 58 -7.64 -26.11 -3.83
N TYR A 59 -8.88 -25.61 -3.76
CA TYR A 59 -9.84 -25.68 -4.88
C TYR A 59 -10.03 -24.32 -5.53
N ILE A 60 -10.41 -24.32 -6.80
CA ILE A 60 -10.59 -23.09 -7.59
C ILE A 60 -11.92 -23.05 -8.35
N ASP A 61 -12.57 -21.88 -8.28
CA ASP A 61 -13.64 -21.44 -9.18
C ASP A 61 -13.09 -20.30 -10.07
N VAL A 62 -13.33 -20.39 -11.37
CA VAL A 62 -12.93 -19.36 -12.33
C VAL A 62 -14.16 -18.54 -12.68
N LEU A 63 -14.27 -17.37 -12.07
CA LEU A 63 -15.36 -16.44 -12.34
C LEU A 63 -15.12 -15.66 -13.63
N ASP A 64 -13.86 -15.44 -13.98
CA ASP A 64 -13.41 -14.86 -15.24
C ASP A 64 -11.97 -15.29 -15.53
N ALA A 65 -11.70 -15.86 -16.71
CA ALA A 65 -10.36 -16.27 -17.14
C ALA A 65 -9.42 -15.09 -17.42
N GLY A 66 -9.94 -13.87 -17.61
CA GLY A 66 -9.15 -12.67 -17.89
C GLY A 66 -8.98 -12.36 -19.38
N GLU A 67 -8.20 -11.32 -19.66
CA GLU A 67 -8.01 -10.76 -20.99
C GLU A 67 -7.09 -11.64 -21.85
N PRO A 68 -7.59 -12.31 -22.90
CA PRO A 68 -6.83 -13.35 -23.61
C PRO A 68 -5.57 -12.83 -24.33
N ASP A 69 -5.50 -11.54 -24.63
CA ASP A 69 -4.38 -10.86 -25.28
C ASP A 69 -3.27 -10.42 -24.30
N LYS A 70 -3.52 -10.47 -22.99
CA LYS A 70 -2.52 -10.11 -21.97
C LYS A 70 -1.65 -11.29 -21.61
N ASP A 71 -0.38 -11.02 -21.33
CA ASP A 71 0.57 -12.06 -20.90
C ASP A 71 0.12 -12.71 -19.58
N PRO A 72 0.38 -14.02 -19.39
CA PRO A 72 0.12 -14.69 -18.12
C PRO A 72 1.07 -14.18 -17.03
N LEU A 73 0.59 -14.12 -15.78
CA LEU A 73 1.35 -13.65 -14.62
C LEU A 73 2.62 -14.46 -14.36
N ASN A 74 2.64 -15.73 -14.76
CA ASN A 74 3.77 -16.61 -14.50
C ASN A 74 4.93 -16.51 -15.51
N LYS A 75 4.76 -15.70 -16.58
CA LYS A 75 5.77 -15.50 -17.64
C LYS A 75 7.10 -14.99 -17.09
N GLU A 76 7.04 -14.03 -16.16
CA GLU A 76 8.20 -13.43 -15.50
C GLU A 76 7.81 -12.96 -14.08
N PRO A 77 8.77 -12.67 -13.20
CA PRO A 77 8.48 -11.99 -11.94
C PRO A 77 7.89 -10.61 -12.20
N ILE A 78 6.75 -10.29 -11.58
CA ILE A 78 5.98 -9.09 -11.91
C ILE A 78 5.29 -8.50 -10.67
N TRP A 79 5.05 -7.20 -10.65
CA TRP A 79 4.16 -6.60 -9.65
C TRP A 79 2.71 -6.73 -10.11
N VAL A 80 1.84 -7.08 -9.17
CA VAL A 80 0.43 -7.35 -9.45
C VAL A 80 -0.42 -6.46 -8.55
N SER A 81 -1.34 -5.74 -9.18
CA SER A 81 -2.45 -5.07 -8.52
C SER A 81 -3.66 -5.99 -8.55
N PHE A 82 -4.28 -6.28 -7.41
CA PHE A 82 -5.45 -7.16 -7.36
C PHE A 82 -6.42 -6.83 -6.22
N ASP A 83 -7.70 -6.91 -6.51
CA ASP A 83 -8.72 -6.84 -5.47
C ASP A 83 -8.73 -8.12 -4.64
N PHE A 84 -9.18 -7.99 -3.39
CA PHE A 84 -9.19 -9.09 -2.45
C PHE A 84 -10.35 -8.96 -1.46
N THR A 85 -11.16 -10.02 -1.37
CA THR A 85 -12.09 -10.24 -0.27
C THR A 85 -11.94 -11.68 0.22
N GLY A 86 -11.57 -11.82 1.49
CA GLY A 86 -11.44 -13.09 2.19
C GLY A 86 -12.62 -13.35 3.12
N ARG A 87 -13.10 -14.60 3.16
CA ARG A 87 -14.27 -15.05 3.92
C ARG A 87 -13.99 -16.36 4.64
N ASP A 88 -14.68 -16.59 5.76
CA ASP A 88 -14.76 -17.93 6.34
C ASP A 88 -15.71 -18.85 5.54
N LEU A 89 -15.79 -20.14 5.89
CA LEU A 89 -16.69 -21.09 5.23
C LEU A 89 -18.18 -20.79 5.45
N ALA A 90 -18.54 -19.95 6.43
CA ALA A 90 -19.91 -19.47 6.63
C ALA A 90 -20.23 -18.25 5.75
N GLY A 91 -19.25 -17.74 5.00
CA GLY A 91 -19.38 -16.59 4.10
C GLY A 91 -19.18 -15.23 4.79
N ASN A 92 -18.83 -15.21 6.08
CA ASN A 92 -18.53 -13.97 6.79
C ASN A 92 -17.26 -13.34 6.23
N ILE A 93 -17.29 -12.05 5.94
CA ILE A 93 -16.12 -11.32 5.44
C ILE A 93 -15.13 -11.14 6.58
N ILE A 94 -13.92 -11.62 6.37
CA ILE A 94 -12.84 -11.55 7.33
C ILE A 94 -11.81 -10.51 6.94
N LEU A 95 -11.60 -10.26 5.65
CA LEU A 95 -10.66 -9.25 5.14
C LEU A 95 -11.19 -8.74 3.80
N THR A 96 -11.10 -7.44 3.54
CA THR A 96 -11.55 -6.90 2.25
C THR A 96 -10.85 -5.59 1.89
N ARG A 97 -10.61 -5.40 0.59
CA ARG A 97 -10.19 -4.16 -0.05
C ARG A 97 -11.36 -3.36 -0.62
N SER A 98 -12.57 -3.93 -0.58
CA SER A 98 -13.79 -3.27 -1.05
C SER A 98 -14.40 -2.41 0.06
N ALA A 99 -14.56 -1.12 -0.23
CA ALA A 99 -15.25 -0.20 0.67
C ALA A 99 -16.69 -0.63 0.95
N SER A 100 -17.39 -1.21 -0.03
CA SER A 100 -18.78 -1.66 0.12
C SER A 100 -18.89 -2.90 1.03
N ASP A 101 -17.98 -3.87 0.86
CA ASP A 101 -17.88 -5.04 1.74
C ASP A 101 -17.51 -4.61 3.17
N ALA A 102 -16.59 -3.65 3.31
CA ALA A 102 -16.23 -3.07 4.61
C ALA A 102 -17.41 -2.36 5.26
N LYS A 103 -18.23 -1.65 4.47
CA LYS A 103 -19.43 -0.99 5.00
C LYS A 103 -20.48 -1.99 5.47
N LEU A 104 -20.73 -3.04 4.68
CA LEU A 104 -21.69 -4.10 5.00
C LEU A 104 -21.38 -4.78 6.33
N THR A 105 -20.10 -4.94 6.64
CA THR A 105 -19.60 -5.58 7.88
C THR A 105 -19.45 -4.60 9.05
N GLY A 106 -19.72 -3.31 8.83
CA GLY A 106 -19.49 -2.27 9.84
C GLY A 106 -18.02 -2.02 10.14
N ALA A 107 -17.12 -2.44 9.24
CA ALA A 107 -15.67 -2.26 9.28
C ALA A 107 -15.19 -1.16 8.30
N PHE A 108 -16.06 -0.29 7.82
CA PHE A 108 -15.64 0.84 6.99
C PHE A 108 -14.90 1.90 7.83
N SER A 109 -13.80 2.44 7.31
CA SER A 109 -13.04 3.52 7.95
C SER A 109 -12.61 4.60 6.97
N LYS A 110 -12.72 5.85 7.41
CA LYS A 110 -12.28 7.03 6.65
C LYS A 110 -10.76 7.17 6.58
N TYR A 111 -10.04 6.44 7.42
CA TYR A 111 -8.57 6.40 7.47
C TYR A 111 -7.99 5.29 6.56
N THR A 112 -8.81 4.72 5.68
CA THR A 112 -8.43 3.59 4.86
C THR A 112 -8.63 3.94 3.40
N HIS A 113 -7.54 3.84 2.65
CA HIS A 113 -7.54 4.01 1.21
C HIS A 113 -7.93 2.69 0.55
N TYR A 114 -9.23 2.48 0.33
CA TYR A 114 -9.76 1.24 -0.28
C TYR A 114 -9.44 1.18 -1.78
N VAL A 115 -8.24 0.70 -2.10
CA VAL A 115 -7.76 0.41 -3.46
C VAL A 115 -7.33 -1.06 -3.55
N PRO A 116 -7.04 -1.63 -4.74
CA PRO A 116 -6.49 -2.98 -4.84
C PRO A 116 -5.17 -3.15 -4.05
N PHE A 117 -4.84 -4.39 -3.66
CA PHE A 117 -3.49 -4.69 -3.15
C PHE A 117 -2.47 -4.57 -4.27
N TYR A 118 -1.27 -4.09 -3.96
CA TYR A 118 -0.15 -4.03 -4.88
C TYR A 118 1.04 -4.80 -4.29
N ARG A 119 1.40 -5.93 -4.90
CA ARG A 119 2.39 -6.87 -4.35
C ARG A 119 3.26 -7.48 -5.44
N TYR A 120 4.51 -7.80 -5.08
CA TYR A 120 5.42 -8.52 -5.95
C TYR A 120 5.04 -10.01 -6.03
N CYS A 121 4.92 -10.53 -7.25
CA CYS A 121 4.66 -11.93 -7.55
C CYS A 121 5.90 -12.53 -8.22
N GLY A 122 6.83 -12.97 -7.39
CA GLY A 122 8.09 -13.58 -7.81
C GLY A 122 8.00 -15.07 -8.11
N THR A 123 9.12 -15.66 -8.55
CA THR A 123 9.30 -17.12 -8.64
C THR A 123 9.34 -17.81 -7.28
N GLU A 124 9.58 -17.04 -6.22
CA GLU A 124 9.47 -17.45 -4.83
C GLU A 124 8.48 -16.51 -4.13
N ASN A 125 7.74 -17.03 -3.14
CA ASN A 125 6.79 -16.22 -2.37
C ASN A 125 7.51 -15.43 -1.27
N THR A 126 7.49 -14.10 -1.35
CA THR A 126 8.13 -13.22 -0.35
C THR A 126 7.14 -12.37 0.45
N GLY A 127 5.85 -12.43 0.17
CA GLY A 127 4.87 -11.56 0.85
C GLY A 127 3.40 -11.69 0.43
N LEU A 128 3.05 -12.68 -0.39
CA LEU A 128 1.68 -12.99 -0.74
C LEU A 128 1.14 -14.13 0.15
N MET A 129 -0.18 -14.18 0.33
CA MET A 129 -0.81 -15.37 0.91
C MET A 129 -0.51 -16.56 0.00
N GLU A 130 -0.02 -17.67 0.56
CA GLU A 130 0.55 -18.78 -0.21
C GLU A 130 -0.39 -19.27 -1.31
N GLY A 131 -1.66 -19.53 -1.00
CA GLY A 131 -2.63 -19.95 -2.02
C GLY A 131 -2.87 -18.93 -3.13
N THR A 132 -2.80 -17.63 -2.85
CA THR A 132 -2.90 -16.59 -3.90
C THR A 132 -1.66 -16.56 -4.79
N TRP A 133 -0.47 -16.71 -4.22
CA TRP A 133 0.78 -16.80 -4.99
C TRP A 133 0.80 -18.05 -5.87
N LEU A 134 0.45 -19.22 -5.31
CA LEU A 134 0.33 -20.47 -6.06
C LEU A 134 -0.67 -20.33 -7.21
N ALA A 135 -1.83 -19.70 -6.97
CA ALA A 135 -2.81 -19.48 -8.01
C ALA A 135 -2.30 -18.56 -9.14
N MET A 136 -1.51 -17.53 -8.81
CA MET A 136 -0.90 -16.63 -9.79
C MET A 136 0.27 -17.26 -10.57
N ARG A 137 1.02 -18.20 -9.97
CA ARG A 137 2.23 -18.77 -10.57
C ARG A 137 2.01 -20.10 -11.30
N ASN A 138 1.06 -20.92 -10.85
CA ASN A 138 0.83 -22.24 -11.40
C ASN A 138 -0.05 -22.22 -12.65
N THR A 139 0.11 -23.24 -13.50
CA THR A 139 -0.90 -23.55 -14.52
C THR A 139 -2.04 -24.33 -13.85
N LEU A 140 -3.15 -23.65 -13.65
CA LEU A 140 -4.34 -24.16 -12.98
C LEU A 140 -5.03 -25.21 -13.85
N LYS A 141 -5.42 -26.33 -13.26
CA LYS A 141 -6.10 -27.43 -13.95
C LYS A 141 -7.58 -27.45 -13.61
N LEU A 142 -8.42 -27.46 -14.62
CA LEU A 142 -9.87 -27.51 -14.52
C LEU A 142 -10.35 -28.88 -15.01
N ASP A 143 -11.33 -29.45 -14.32
CA ASP A 143 -11.96 -30.68 -14.74
C ASP A 143 -12.71 -30.50 -16.07
N GLN A 144 -12.78 -31.59 -16.86
CA GLN A 144 -13.43 -31.57 -18.16
C GLN A 144 -14.93 -31.28 -18.05
N GLU A 145 -15.63 -31.84 -17.05
CA GLU A 145 -17.07 -31.60 -16.88
C GLU A 145 -17.33 -30.14 -16.46
N TYR A 146 -16.47 -29.59 -15.59
CA TYR A 146 -16.51 -28.18 -15.22
C TYR A 146 -16.29 -27.27 -16.44
N PHE A 147 -15.26 -27.54 -17.25
CA PHE A 147 -14.99 -26.79 -18.47
C PHE A 147 -16.16 -26.87 -19.46
N ASP A 148 -16.68 -28.06 -19.73
CA ASP A 148 -17.78 -28.23 -20.68
C ASP A 148 -19.07 -27.52 -20.23
N LYS A 149 -19.30 -27.43 -18.92
CA LYS A 149 -20.41 -26.69 -18.32
C LYS A 149 -20.28 -25.18 -18.53
N TYR A 150 -19.08 -24.62 -18.39
CA TYR A 150 -18.87 -23.17 -18.32
C TYR A 150 -18.17 -22.53 -19.54
N LYS A 151 -17.64 -23.30 -20.50
CA LYS A 151 -16.91 -22.79 -21.68
C LYS A 151 -17.72 -21.83 -22.59
N ASN A 152 -19.05 -21.90 -22.53
CA ASN A 152 -19.94 -21.04 -23.30
C ASN A 152 -20.48 -19.85 -22.48
N ASP A 153 -20.06 -19.72 -21.22
CA ASP A 153 -20.41 -18.58 -20.37
C ASP A 153 -19.55 -17.37 -20.78
N PRO A 154 -20.16 -16.31 -21.34
CA PRO A 154 -19.41 -15.15 -21.81
C PRO A 154 -18.71 -14.40 -20.67
N GLU A 155 -19.18 -14.51 -19.42
CA GLU A 155 -18.54 -13.84 -18.27
C GLU A 155 -17.27 -14.57 -17.84
N ARG A 156 -17.19 -15.89 -18.05
CA ARG A 156 -16.05 -16.70 -17.58
C ARG A 156 -14.87 -16.74 -18.54
N ARG A 157 -15.06 -16.43 -19.83
CA ARG A 157 -14.01 -16.40 -20.86
C ARG A 157 -13.12 -17.66 -20.93
N LEU A 158 -13.64 -18.83 -20.54
CA LEU A 158 -12.89 -20.09 -20.52
C LEU A 158 -12.64 -20.63 -21.93
N THR A 159 -11.39 -20.86 -22.28
CA THR A 159 -10.97 -21.38 -23.60
C THR A 159 -10.24 -22.73 -23.53
N SER A 160 -9.83 -23.15 -22.34
CA SER A 160 -9.06 -24.37 -22.09
C SER A 160 -9.36 -24.94 -20.69
N THR A 161 -9.09 -26.23 -20.49
CA THR A 161 -9.04 -26.87 -19.17
C THR A 161 -7.78 -26.50 -18.38
N GLU A 162 -6.83 -25.81 -19.01
CA GLU A 162 -5.65 -25.26 -18.36
C GLU A 162 -5.71 -23.72 -18.38
N LEU A 163 -5.51 -23.10 -17.23
CA LEU A 163 -5.59 -21.65 -17.07
C LEU A 163 -4.33 -21.10 -16.41
N GLN A 164 -3.82 -20.01 -16.96
CA GLN A 164 -2.83 -19.16 -16.31
C GLN A 164 -3.44 -17.78 -16.13
N LEU A 165 -3.42 -17.29 -14.88
CA LEU A 165 -4.01 -15.99 -14.55
C LEU A 165 -3.28 -14.87 -15.30
N ARG A 166 -4.01 -13.79 -15.54
CA ARG A 166 -3.59 -12.59 -16.27
C ARG A 166 -4.44 -11.41 -15.83
N ILE A 167 -4.19 -10.22 -16.39
CA ILE A 167 -5.05 -9.04 -16.16
C ILE A 167 -6.51 -9.40 -16.48
N GLY A 168 -7.41 -8.99 -15.58
CA GLY A 168 -8.84 -9.27 -15.66
C GLY A 168 -9.25 -10.65 -15.17
N SER A 169 -8.32 -11.56 -14.84
CA SER A 169 -8.70 -12.85 -14.27
C SER A 169 -9.35 -12.65 -12.91
N LYS A 170 -10.50 -13.28 -12.70
CA LYS A 170 -11.25 -13.28 -11.45
C LYS A 170 -11.49 -14.70 -10.99
N ILE A 171 -11.03 -15.01 -9.79
CA ILE A 171 -11.11 -16.37 -9.25
C ILE A 171 -11.60 -16.37 -7.82
N GLN A 172 -12.11 -17.52 -7.40
CA GLN A 172 -12.38 -17.83 -6.01
C GLN A 172 -11.57 -19.07 -5.59
N LEU A 173 -10.79 -18.94 -4.53
CA LEU A 173 -9.98 -19.99 -3.94
C LEU A 173 -10.63 -20.50 -2.66
N TYR A 174 -10.59 -21.81 -2.47
CA TYR A 174 -11.00 -22.49 -1.22
C TYR A 174 -9.79 -23.20 -0.65
N MET A 175 -9.30 -22.72 0.48
CA MET A 175 -7.98 -23.08 1.00
C MET A 175 -8.08 -23.61 2.43
N PRO A 176 -7.39 -24.71 2.77
CA PRO A 176 -7.21 -25.12 4.16
C PRO A 176 -6.24 -24.18 4.87
N SER A 177 -6.23 -24.18 6.19
CA SER A 177 -5.40 -23.25 6.97
C SER A 177 -3.91 -23.36 6.68
N THR A 178 -3.42 -24.54 6.31
CA THR A 178 -2.01 -24.77 5.95
C THR A 178 -1.57 -23.97 4.72
N VAL A 179 -2.50 -23.64 3.83
CA VAL A 179 -2.29 -22.85 2.60
C VAL A 179 -2.57 -21.37 2.85
N VAL A 180 -3.35 -21.07 3.88
CA VAL A 180 -3.62 -19.70 4.32
C VAL A 180 -2.45 -19.15 5.14
N GLY A 181 -1.78 -20.01 5.93
CA GLY A 181 -0.67 -19.66 6.82
C GLY A 181 -1.07 -19.64 8.30
N ASN A 182 -0.28 -18.97 9.14
CA ASN A 182 -0.46 -18.89 10.61
C ASN A 182 -1.66 -18.02 11.06
N GLY A 183 -2.81 -18.15 10.40
CA GLY A 183 -3.99 -17.32 10.58
C GLY A 183 -4.00 -16.08 9.68
N VAL A 184 -5.19 -15.53 9.46
CA VAL A 184 -5.36 -14.22 8.81
C VAL A 184 -5.74 -13.23 9.89
N GLU A 185 -4.72 -12.55 10.42
CA GLU A 185 -4.91 -11.38 11.25
C GLU A 185 -4.76 -10.15 10.36
N GLY A 186 -5.79 -9.30 10.30
CA GLY A 186 -5.70 -8.01 9.63
C GLY A 186 -4.78 -7.09 10.42
N THR A 187 -3.50 -7.09 10.10
CA THR A 187 -2.52 -6.29 10.84
C THR A 187 -2.33 -4.95 10.16
N GLY A 188 -2.98 -3.94 10.73
CA GLY A 188 -2.62 -2.53 10.57
C GLY A 188 -2.52 -2.04 9.13
N GLY A 189 -3.61 -1.53 8.56
CA GLY A 189 -3.60 -0.97 7.22
C GLY A 189 -4.99 -0.84 6.60
N TYR A 190 -5.96 -1.60 7.12
CA TYR A 190 -7.39 -1.46 6.85
C TYR A 190 -8.09 -1.30 8.19
N GLU A 191 -8.19 -0.06 8.67
CA GLU A 191 -8.69 0.27 10.01
C GLU A 191 -10.22 0.15 10.15
N GLY A 192 -10.76 -0.96 9.66
CA GLY A 192 -12.10 -1.43 9.97
C GLY A 192 -12.17 -2.44 11.10
N GLN A 193 -11.06 -3.14 11.33
CA GLN A 193 -11.01 -4.28 12.23
C GLN A 193 -10.47 -3.83 13.58
N GLY A 194 -11.22 -2.94 14.23
CA GLY A 194 -10.88 -2.46 15.56
C GLY A 194 -10.65 -3.62 16.52
N SER A 195 -9.68 -3.47 17.43
CA SER A 195 -9.42 -4.44 18.50
C SER A 195 -10.57 -4.51 19.53
N PRO A 196 -10.99 -5.72 19.98
CA PRO A 196 -10.54 -6.99 19.42
C PRO A 196 -11.08 -7.09 18.00
N SER A 197 -10.18 -7.39 17.06
CA SER A 197 -10.43 -7.49 15.63
C SER A 197 -11.75 -8.19 15.45
N LYS A 198 -12.78 -7.46 15.01
CA LYS A 198 -14.13 -8.04 14.87
C LYS A 198 -14.14 -9.25 13.92
N TYR A 199 -13.07 -9.43 13.14
CA TYR A 199 -12.87 -10.54 12.22
C TYR A 199 -11.40 -10.98 12.18
N THR A 200 -10.91 -11.66 13.22
CA THR A 200 -9.73 -12.52 13.08
C THR A 200 -10.17 -13.90 12.61
N LEU A 201 -9.55 -14.40 11.54
CA LEU A 201 -9.54 -15.84 11.35
C LEU A 201 -8.55 -16.39 12.38
N SER A 202 -9.05 -17.08 13.41
CA SER A 202 -8.16 -17.85 14.28
C SER A 202 -7.26 -18.72 13.41
N ALA A 203 -5.98 -18.82 13.77
CA ALA A 203 -5.09 -19.81 13.16
C ALA A 203 -5.78 -21.17 13.08
N ASN A 204 -5.46 -21.95 12.05
CA ASN A 204 -6.05 -23.27 11.84
C ASN A 204 -7.55 -23.23 11.45
N ARG A 205 -7.91 -22.41 10.45
CA ARG A 205 -9.23 -22.50 9.80
C ARG A 205 -9.15 -22.36 8.27
N PRO A 206 -10.06 -23.00 7.52
CA PRO A 206 -10.16 -22.79 6.09
C PRO A 206 -10.63 -21.39 5.72
N PHE A 207 -10.28 -20.94 4.51
CA PHE A 207 -10.52 -19.60 4.02
C PHE A 207 -10.93 -19.58 2.55
N ILE A 208 -11.90 -18.72 2.23
CA ILE A 208 -12.38 -18.49 0.88
C ILE A 208 -11.85 -17.12 0.44
N VAL A 209 -11.10 -17.06 -0.66
CA VAL A 209 -10.61 -15.80 -1.21
C VAL A 209 -11.24 -15.57 -2.57
N THR A 210 -11.89 -14.42 -2.75
CA THR A 210 -12.21 -13.90 -4.07
C THR A 210 -11.21 -12.81 -4.42
N MET A 211 -10.59 -12.93 -5.59
CA MET A 211 -9.61 -11.98 -6.08
C MET A 211 -9.78 -11.71 -7.57
N GLU A 212 -9.41 -10.50 -7.98
CA GLU A 212 -9.47 -10.04 -9.37
C GLU A 212 -8.19 -9.30 -9.71
N ILE A 213 -7.48 -9.73 -10.76
CA ILE A 213 -6.24 -9.10 -11.20
C ILE A 213 -6.58 -7.80 -11.93
N ARG A 214 -6.15 -6.67 -11.38
CA ARG A 214 -6.47 -5.33 -11.87
C ARG A 214 -5.42 -4.76 -12.80
N ASP A 215 -4.15 -4.97 -12.48
CA ASP A 215 -3.03 -4.43 -13.26
C ASP A 215 -1.76 -5.26 -13.03
N THR A 216 -0.80 -5.14 -13.94
CA THR A 216 0.54 -5.69 -13.78
C THR A 216 1.61 -4.69 -14.18
N VAL A 217 2.71 -4.69 -13.44
CA VAL A 217 3.81 -3.74 -13.63
C VAL A 217 5.15 -4.46 -13.55
N SER A 218 5.92 -4.44 -14.64
CA SER A 218 7.25 -5.05 -14.67
C SER A 218 8.29 -4.18 -13.94
N ASN A 219 8.20 -2.85 -14.06
CA ASN A 219 9.08 -1.89 -13.37
C ASN A 219 8.27 -0.83 -12.59
N PRO A 220 8.14 -0.97 -11.26
CA PRO A 220 7.37 -0.03 -10.45
C PRO A 220 8.00 1.37 -10.35
N LEU A 221 9.34 1.48 -10.41
CA LEU A 221 10.03 2.79 -10.37
C LEU A 221 9.77 3.60 -11.64
N GLU A 222 9.82 2.94 -12.79
CA GLU A 222 9.49 3.58 -14.06
C GLU A 222 8.02 4.01 -14.10
N ARG A 223 7.10 3.17 -13.59
CA ARG A 223 5.67 3.51 -13.51
C ARG A 223 5.44 4.71 -12.60
N GLU A 224 5.93 4.70 -11.38
CA GLU A 224 5.72 5.79 -10.42
C GLU A 224 6.33 7.10 -10.94
N GLY A 225 7.50 7.02 -11.58
CA GLY A 225 8.17 8.17 -12.15
C GLY A 225 7.36 8.83 -13.26
N LYS A 226 6.86 8.02 -14.21
CA LYS A 226 5.97 8.50 -15.27
C LYS A 226 4.70 9.13 -14.68
N ASN A 227 4.10 8.52 -13.67
CA ASN A 227 2.92 9.07 -13.02
C ASN A 227 3.19 10.44 -12.38
N VAL A 228 4.37 10.64 -11.76
CA VAL A 228 4.77 11.95 -11.19
C VAL A 228 4.97 12.99 -12.28
N ASP A 229 5.66 12.63 -13.37
CA ASP A 229 5.89 13.52 -14.52
C ASP A 229 4.57 13.92 -15.19
N GLU A 230 3.72 12.94 -15.52
CA GLU A 230 2.41 13.15 -16.15
C GLU A 230 1.47 13.97 -15.27
N PHE A 231 1.43 13.69 -13.96
CA PHE A 231 0.63 14.46 -13.01
C PHE A 231 1.10 15.92 -12.95
N SER A 232 2.41 16.14 -12.89
CA SER A 232 3.01 17.48 -12.85
C SER A 232 2.74 18.24 -14.15
N ASP A 233 2.87 17.57 -15.30
CA ASP A 233 2.62 18.14 -16.62
C ASP A 233 1.14 18.50 -16.82
N GLY A 234 0.22 17.65 -16.35
CA GLY A 234 -1.22 17.95 -16.31
C GLY A 234 -1.59 19.10 -15.35
N ASN A 235 -0.79 19.31 -14.31
CA ASN A 235 -0.97 20.36 -13.30
C ASN A 235 -0.06 21.57 -13.53
N GLY A 236 -0.01 22.11 -14.76
CA GLY A 236 0.70 23.36 -15.04
C GLY A 236 2.18 23.22 -15.40
N GLY A 237 2.63 22.01 -15.75
CA GLY A 237 3.96 21.78 -16.31
C GLY A 237 5.08 21.76 -15.28
N ARG A 238 6.19 21.12 -15.67
CA ARG A 238 7.43 21.08 -14.89
C ARG A 238 8.62 21.73 -15.61
N LEU A 239 9.53 22.30 -14.82
CA LEU A 239 10.85 22.74 -15.25
C LEU A 239 11.91 21.89 -14.54
N VAL A 240 12.74 21.20 -15.31
CA VAL A 240 13.73 20.27 -14.77
C VAL A 240 15.10 20.95 -14.69
N TYR A 241 15.67 20.98 -13.49
CA TYR A 241 17.04 21.45 -13.29
C TYR A 241 18.06 20.32 -13.45
N GLY A 242 19.17 20.62 -14.13
CA GLY A 242 20.31 19.74 -14.28
C GLY A 242 21.63 20.46 -14.03
N LYS A 243 22.71 19.68 -13.89
CA LYS A 243 24.07 20.21 -13.73
C LYS A 243 24.52 21.02 -14.95
N GLU A 244 24.08 20.59 -16.13
CA GLU A 244 24.32 21.23 -17.41
C GLU A 244 22.99 21.34 -18.16
N ALA A 245 22.87 22.34 -19.03
CA ALA A 245 21.72 22.49 -19.91
C ALA A 245 21.80 21.47 -21.05
N ASP A 246 20.68 20.84 -21.37
CA ASP A 246 20.58 19.88 -22.48
C ASP A 246 19.22 20.01 -23.19
N GLU A 247 19.28 20.31 -24.48
CA GLU A 247 18.11 20.56 -25.31
C GLU A 247 17.29 19.30 -25.57
N LYS A 248 17.93 18.11 -25.60
CA LYS A 248 17.22 16.84 -25.86
C LYS A 248 16.30 16.47 -24.71
N THR A 249 16.71 16.89 -23.54
CA THR A 249 16.13 16.56 -22.25
C THR A 249 15.36 17.72 -21.64
N GLN A 250 15.43 18.90 -22.28
CA GLN A 250 14.82 20.16 -21.85
C GLN A 250 15.25 20.56 -20.43
N THR A 251 16.48 20.21 -20.02
CA THR A 251 17.02 20.63 -18.73
C THR A 251 17.67 21.99 -18.83
N VAL A 252 17.54 22.75 -17.74
CA VAL A 252 18.25 24.03 -17.58
C VAL A 252 19.11 24.00 -16.32
N VAL A 253 20.16 24.81 -16.29
CA VAL A 253 20.93 25.00 -15.06
C VAL A 253 20.09 25.82 -14.09
N ARG A 254 20.03 25.42 -12.82
CA ARG A 254 19.30 26.16 -11.79
C ARG A 254 19.85 27.58 -11.67
N PRO A 255 19.08 28.64 -11.96
CA PRO A 255 19.58 30.01 -11.88
C PRO A 255 19.72 30.44 -10.42
N THR A 256 20.67 31.35 -10.18
CA THR A 256 20.84 32.02 -8.88
C THR A 256 20.18 33.39 -8.81
N ASP A 257 19.93 34.02 -9.97
CA ASP A 257 19.21 35.28 -10.08
C ASP A 257 17.70 35.01 -9.94
N PRO A 258 17.03 35.60 -8.93
CA PRO A 258 15.58 35.45 -8.73
C PRO A 258 14.72 35.95 -9.90
N GLU A 259 15.24 36.87 -10.72
CA GLU A 259 14.54 37.46 -11.86
C GLU A 259 14.73 36.66 -13.17
N ASP A 260 15.59 35.64 -13.16
CA ASP A 260 15.78 34.78 -14.33
C ASP A 260 14.46 34.05 -14.66
N PRO A 261 13.99 34.02 -15.93
CA PRO A 261 12.73 33.35 -16.30
C PRO A 261 12.64 31.87 -15.91
N ASN A 262 13.76 31.19 -15.71
CA ASN A 262 13.83 29.80 -15.27
C ASN A 262 13.93 29.65 -13.74
N HIS A 263 13.96 30.75 -12.99
CA HIS A 263 14.00 30.71 -11.54
C HIS A 263 12.64 30.29 -10.97
N ALA A 264 12.68 29.47 -9.92
CA ALA A 264 11.50 28.87 -9.29
C ALA A 264 10.42 29.88 -8.87
N TYR A 265 10.82 31.13 -8.65
CA TYR A 265 9.95 32.22 -8.22
C TYR A 265 9.20 32.94 -9.35
N VAL A 266 9.65 32.83 -10.60
CA VAL A 266 9.09 33.59 -11.73
C VAL A 266 8.78 32.76 -12.96
N THR A 267 9.22 31.50 -13.01
CA THR A 267 8.90 30.58 -14.11
C THR A 267 7.39 30.40 -14.32
N ASP A 268 7.00 30.17 -15.57
CA ASP A 268 5.62 29.87 -15.97
C ASP A 268 5.17 28.47 -15.51
N LYS A 269 6.12 27.56 -15.22
CA LYS A 269 5.83 26.20 -14.76
C LYS A 269 5.42 26.17 -13.30
N ARG A 270 4.38 25.39 -12.98
CA ARG A 270 3.95 25.19 -11.58
C ARG A 270 5.03 24.47 -10.78
N TRP A 271 5.67 23.48 -11.40
CA TRP A 271 6.61 22.58 -10.76
C TRP A 271 8.04 22.87 -11.21
N VAL A 272 8.98 22.87 -10.27
CA VAL A 272 10.41 22.88 -10.59
C VAL A 272 11.13 21.77 -9.83
N SER A 273 12.25 21.25 -10.35
CA SER A 273 13.08 20.31 -9.58
C SER A 273 13.53 20.94 -8.25
N ALA A 274 13.37 20.21 -7.14
CA ALA A 274 13.85 20.69 -5.83
C ALA A 274 15.38 20.79 -5.79
N CYS A 275 16.07 19.92 -6.53
CA CYS A 275 17.51 19.92 -6.71
C CYS A 275 17.90 19.35 -8.09
N ASP A 276 19.17 19.50 -8.45
CA ASP A 276 19.77 18.95 -9.69
C ASP A 276 20.34 17.53 -9.49
N THR A 277 20.15 16.93 -8.31
CA THR A 277 20.75 15.65 -7.94
C THR A 277 19.76 14.49 -7.83
N ILE A 278 18.45 14.76 -7.70
CA ILE A 278 17.43 13.72 -7.53
C ILE A 278 16.34 13.83 -8.61
N PRO A 279 15.99 12.71 -9.28
CA PRO A 279 14.87 12.66 -10.22
C PRO A 279 13.52 12.77 -9.54
N GLN A 280 12.56 13.37 -10.27
CA GLN A 280 11.12 13.29 -9.95
C GLN A 280 10.81 13.70 -8.50
N LEU A 281 11.49 14.76 -8.09
CA LEU A 281 11.26 15.49 -6.85
C LEU A 281 10.99 16.94 -7.26
N TYR A 282 9.71 17.30 -7.35
CA TYR A 282 9.29 18.61 -7.82
C TYR A 282 8.63 19.41 -6.72
N VAL A 283 8.85 20.72 -6.73
CA VAL A 283 8.32 21.68 -5.77
C VAL A 283 7.61 22.81 -6.50
N ASN A 284 6.42 23.17 -6.01
CA ASN A 284 5.75 24.42 -6.33
C ASN A 284 6.02 25.40 -5.17
N VAL A 285 7.06 26.21 -5.29
CA VAL A 285 7.42 27.21 -4.27
C VAL A 285 6.48 28.41 -4.25
N ARG A 286 5.61 28.54 -5.25
CA ARG A 286 4.67 29.67 -5.42
C ARG A 286 3.26 29.33 -4.95
N TYR A 287 3.06 28.13 -4.42
CA TYR A 287 1.76 27.65 -3.97
C TYR A 287 1.09 28.62 -3.00
N ASP A 288 -0.16 28.96 -3.29
CA ASP A 288 -1.06 29.72 -2.44
C ASP A 288 -2.37 28.92 -2.25
N PRO A 289 -2.62 28.36 -1.04
CA PRO A 289 -3.84 27.59 -0.77
C PRO A 289 -5.13 28.43 -0.87
N THR A 290 -5.03 29.76 -0.94
CA THR A 290 -6.17 30.67 -1.06
C THR A 290 -6.60 30.91 -2.51
N GLN A 291 -5.77 30.56 -3.51
CA GLN A 291 -6.09 30.71 -4.92
C GLN A 291 -6.77 29.46 -5.47
N ALA A 292 -7.92 29.64 -6.13
CA ALA A 292 -8.58 28.52 -6.80
C ALA A 292 -7.74 27.91 -7.94
N ALA A 293 -6.88 28.73 -8.58
CA ALA A 293 -5.97 28.28 -9.65
C ALA A 293 -4.88 27.32 -9.14
N ASP A 294 -4.59 27.34 -7.84
CA ASP A 294 -3.59 26.50 -7.19
C ASP A 294 -4.20 25.20 -6.63
N ARG A 295 -5.46 24.91 -6.92
CA ARG A 295 -6.01 23.57 -6.66
C ARG A 295 -5.43 22.58 -7.66
N LEU A 296 -5.23 21.34 -7.21
CA LEU A 296 -4.74 20.26 -8.05
C LEU A 296 -5.90 19.64 -8.81
N ASP A 297 -5.64 19.26 -10.05
CA ASP A 297 -6.51 18.42 -10.85
C ASP A 297 -6.04 16.97 -10.75
N TYR A 298 -6.97 16.08 -10.42
CA TYR A 298 -6.70 14.66 -10.20
C TYR A 298 -7.28 13.88 -11.39
N PRO A 299 -6.46 13.26 -12.25
CA PRO A 299 -6.96 12.56 -13.45
C PRO A 299 -7.90 11.39 -13.14
N ALA A 300 -7.71 10.75 -11.98
CA ALA A 300 -8.55 9.69 -11.45
C ALA A 300 -8.80 9.96 -9.95
N PRO A 301 -9.74 10.86 -9.61
CA PRO A 301 -9.99 11.23 -8.21
C PRO A 301 -10.48 10.03 -7.39
N TYR A 302 -9.99 9.90 -6.16
CA TYR A 302 -10.41 8.80 -5.29
C TYR A 302 -11.90 8.90 -4.92
N HIS A 303 -12.59 7.77 -5.02
CA HIS A 303 -13.96 7.62 -4.56
C HIS A 303 -14.20 6.22 -3.99
N SER A 304 -15.06 6.15 -2.97
CA SER A 304 -15.40 4.91 -2.27
C SER A 304 -16.91 4.62 -2.22
N GLY A 305 -17.74 5.58 -2.67
CA GLY A 305 -19.19 5.55 -2.46
C GLY A 305 -19.63 6.02 -1.07
N TYR A 306 -18.69 6.42 -0.20
CA TYR A 306 -18.95 6.79 1.18
C TYR A 306 -18.21 8.07 1.59
N GLU A 307 -18.83 8.85 2.47
CA GLU A 307 -18.25 10.08 3.02
C GLU A 307 -16.85 9.84 3.64
N PRO A 308 -15.87 10.72 3.38
CA PRO A 308 -16.01 11.99 2.64
C PRO A 308 -15.87 11.84 1.11
N TYR A 309 -15.46 10.68 0.61
CA TYR A 309 -15.15 10.41 -0.80
C TYR A 309 -16.30 9.61 -1.47
N VAL A 310 -17.46 10.23 -1.66
CA VAL A 310 -18.66 9.55 -2.20
C VAL A 310 -18.54 9.33 -3.69
N THR A 311 -18.16 10.38 -4.43
CA THR A 311 -18.00 10.40 -5.89
C THR A 311 -16.65 11.02 -6.25
N GLU A 312 -16.25 10.97 -7.52
CA GLU A 312 -15.03 11.62 -8.01
C GLU A 312 -15.02 13.13 -7.71
N GLU A 313 -16.17 13.81 -7.79
CA GLU A 313 -16.31 15.24 -7.47
C GLU A 313 -16.11 15.57 -5.97
N SER A 314 -16.12 14.55 -5.12
CA SER A 314 -15.92 14.74 -3.67
C SER A 314 -14.53 15.29 -3.39
N VAL A 315 -13.49 14.87 -4.12
CA VAL A 315 -12.11 15.36 -3.95
C VAL A 315 -12.06 16.88 -4.16
N LYS A 316 -12.66 17.38 -5.24
CA LYS A 316 -12.73 18.82 -5.54
C LYS A 316 -13.47 19.59 -4.45
N THR A 317 -14.61 19.07 -3.99
CA THR A 317 -15.41 19.68 -2.92
C THR A 317 -14.65 19.71 -1.59
N ILE A 318 -13.86 18.67 -1.30
CA ILE A 318 -12.99 18.61 -0.13
C ILE A 318 -11.89 19.68 -0.24
N ASP A 319 -11.25 19.83 -1.40
CA ASP A 319 -10.21 20.84 -1.62
C ASP A 319 -10.73 22.28 -1.50
N GLU A 320 -11.96 22.53 -1.95
CA GLU A 320 -12.66 23.79 -1.71
C GLU A 320 -12.78 24.11 -0.21
N LYS A 321 -13.27 23.14 0.57
CA LYS A 321 -13.43 23.29 2.03
C LYS A 321 -12.09 23.43 2.74
N ILE A 322 -11.06 22.72 2.29
CA ILE A 322 -9.70 22.81 2.83
C ILE A 322 -9.13 24.20 2.56
N ALA A 323 -9.21 24.71 1.34
CA ALA A 323 -8.74 26.06 1.00
C ALA A 323 -9.38 27.13 1.91
N GLU A 324 -10.70 27.05 2.13
CA GLU A 324 -11.40 27.95 3.06
C GLU A 324 -10.93 27.81 4.51
N ALA A 325 -10.69 26.58 4.96
CA ALA A 325 -10.21 26.31 6.32
C ALA A 325 -8.79 26.82 6.52
N LEU A 326 -7.89 26.62 5.55
CA LEU A 326 -6.52 27.12 5.58
C LEU A 326 -6.50 28.64 5.57
N LYS A 327 -7.34 29.28 4.74
CA LYS A 327 -7.49 30.74 4.73
C LYS A 327 -7.89 31.25 6.12
N LYS A 328 -8.96 30.73 6.71
CA LYS A 328 -9.45 31.15 8.04
C LYS A 328 -8.43 30.93 9.16
N ARG A 329 -7.61 29.87 9.06
CA ARG A 329 -6.62 29.53 10.08
C ARG A 329 -5.39 30.42 10.03
N PHE A 330 -4.84 30.62 8.83
CA PHE A 330 -3.54 31.27 8.66
C PHE A 330 -3.63 32.74 8.24
N TYR A 331 -4.80 33.18 7.77
CA TYR A 331 -5.10 34.56 7.38
C TYR A 331 -6.51 34.94 7.91
N PRO A 332 -6.66 35.06 9.24
CA PRO A 332 -7.97 35.23 9.88
C PRO A 332 -8.60 36.61 9.64
N ASP A 333 -7.79 37.63 9.39
CA ASP A 333 -8.26 38.97 9.08
C ASP A 333 -8.60 39.08 7.58
N ASP A 334 -9.73 39.71 7.22
CA ASP A 334 -10.22 39.75 5.84
C ASP A 334 -9.25 40.46 4.87
N ASP A 335 -8.41 41.35 5.39
CA ASP A 335 -7.36 42.06 4.65
C ASP A 335 -6.04 41.26 4.56
N ASP A 336 -5.87 40.24 5.41
CA ASP A 336 -4.69 39.36 5.39
C ASP A 336 -4.78 38.39 4.21
N LYS A 337 -3.70 38.36 3.44
CA LYS A 337 -3.53 37.44 2.33
C LYS A 337 -2.08 36.98 2.27
N TYR A 338 -1.90 35.77 1.80
CA TYR A 338 -0.57 35.33 1.43
C TYR A 338 -0.07 36.18 0.26
N GLU A 339 1.02 36.90 0.45
CA GLU A 339 1.57 37.77 -0.60
C GLU A 339 2.46 37.02 -1.60
N GLY A 340 2.71 35.73 -1.35
CA GLY A 340 3.57 34.88 -2.15
C GLY A 340 5.05 34.97 -1.77
N VAL A 341 5.81 33.92 -2.13
CA VAL A 341 7.24 33.77 -1.77
C VAL A 341 8.14 34.93 -2.24
N VAL A 342 7.77 35.58 -3.35
CA VAL A 342 8.52 36.69 -3.95
C VAL A 342 8.53 37.92 -3.04
N LYS A 343 7.39 38.22 -2.41
CA LYS A 343 7.23 39.38 -1.51
C LYS A 343 7.58 39.08 -0.07
N LEU A 344 7.78 37.81 0.26
CA LEU A 344 8.11 37.36 1.60
C LEU A 344 9.55 37.79 1.95
N ASP A 345 9.67 38.78 2.82
CA ASP A 345 10.93 39.26 3.40
C ASP A 345 11.33 38.36 4.57
N ALA A 346 11.79 37.16 4.23
CA ALA A 346 12.25 36.16 5.18
C ALA A 346 13.41 35.34 4.61
N ASP A 347 14.31 34.94 5.49
CA ASP A 347 15.39 34.01 5.17
C ASP A 347 14.85 32.62 4.83
N SER A 348 15.63 31.84 4.09
CA SER A 348 15.39 30.41 3.94
C SER A 348 15.66 29.65 5.24
N VAL A 349 15.05 28.48 5.40
CA VAL A 349 15.28 27.62 6.57
C VAL A 349 16.75 27.19 6.64
N THR A 350 17.38 26.88 5.50
CA THR A 350 18.73 26.29 5.41
C THR A 350 18.85 24.91 6.08
N LEU A 351 20.00 24.25 5.96
CA LEU A 351 20.24 22.96 6.61
C LEU A 351 20.33 23.05 8.14
N GLU A 352 20.79 24.19 8.66
CA GLU A 352 21.00 24.41 10.09
C GLU A 352 19.79 25.05 10.80
N GLY A 353 18.83 25.59 10.05
CA GLY A 353 17.62 26.13 10.64
C GLY A 353 16.64 25.06 11.10
N THR A 354 15.64 25.49 11.86
CA THR A 354 14.56 24.64 12.36
C THR A 354 13.25 25.16 11.83
N ALA A 355 12.54 24.34 11.06
CA ALA A 355 11.22 24.65 10.56
C ALA A 355 10.15 24.11 11.52
N LYS A 356 9.09 24.90 11.72
CA LYS A 356 7.81 24.42 12.25
C LYS A 356 6.85 24.27 11.08
N ILE A 357 6.39 23.05 10.82
CA ILE A 357 5.73 22.67 9.57
C ILE A 357 4.29 22.23 9.83
N TRP A 358 3.34 22.87 9.16
CA TRP A 358 1.99 22.36 8.98
C TRP A 358 1.88 21.68 7.62
N TYR A 359 1.22 20.53 7.55
CA TYR A 359 1.17 19.75 6.31
C TYR A 359 -0.15 19.03 6.05
N ILE A 360 -0.38 18.75 4.77
CA ILE A 360 -1.35 17.80 4.25
C ILE A 360 -0.60 16.84 3.33
N GLY A 361 -0.63 15.54 3.63
CA GLY A 361 -0.07 14.46 2.81
C GLY A 361 -1.15 13.78 2.00
N ARG A 362 -0.95 13.63 0.68
CA ARG A 362 -1.92 13.09 -0.27
C ARG A 362 -1.31 12.06 -1.22
N PHE A 363 -2.14 11.15 -1.72
CA PHE A 363 -1.86 10.36 -2.91
C PHE A 363 -2.18 11.15 -4.19
N LEU A 364 -1.76 10.65 -5.35
CA LEU A 364 -2.02 11.27 -6.66
C LEU A 364 -3.48 11.20 -7.12
N ASP A 365 -4.36 10.57 -6.35
CA ASP A 365 -5.81 10.55 -6.55
C ASP A 365 -6.54 11.52 -5.59
N GLY A 366 -5.80 12.27 -4.77
CA GLY A 366 -6.34 13.27 -3.85
C GLY A 366 -6.80 12.73 -2.49
N PHE A 367 -6.70 11.42 -2.24
CA PHE A 367 -6.93 10.88 -0.91
C PHE A 367 -5.89 11.41 0.08
N ILE A 368 -6.34 11.97 1.21
CA ILE A 368 -5.48 12.51 2.26
C ILE A 368 -5.16 11.39 3.25
N PHE A 369 -3.88 10.98 3.29
CA PHE A 369 -3.44 9.90 4.18
C PHE A 369 -3.03 10.42 5.56
N ASP A 370 -2.58 11.67 5.66
CA ASP A 370 -2.11 12.27 6.91
C ASP A 370 -2.13 13.79 6.88
N THR A 371 -2.33 14.42 8.05
CA THR A 371 -2.24 15.87 8.24
C THR A 371 -2.15 16.20 9.73
N ASN A 372 -1.37 17.22 10.07
CA ASN A 372 -1.36 17.79 11.42
C ASN A 372 -2.33 18.98 11.58
N ILE A 373 -3.11 19.36 10.56
CA ILE A 373 -4.03 20.51 10.59
C ILE A 373 -5.44 20.05 10.99
N ASP A 374 -5.97 20.58 12.10
CA ASP A 374 -7.19 20.04 12.72
C ASP A 374 -8.46 20.28 11.88
N GLU A 375 -8.55 21.41 11.20
CA GLU A 375 -9.67 21.74 10.33
C GLU A 375 -9.72 20.77 9.13
N VAL A 376 -8.55 20.38 8.62
CA VAL A 376 -8.42 19.38 7.54
C VAL A 376 -8.81 18.00 8.07
N LYS A 377 -8.29 17.58 9.23
CA LYS A 377 -8.72 16.32 9.90
C LYS A 377 -10.24 16.30 10.07
N LYS A 378 -10.84 17.43 10.42
CA LYS A 378 -12.29 17.52 10.63
C LYS A 378 -13.09 17.30 9.36
N ILE A 379 -12.63 17.86 8.24
CA ILE A 379 -13.25 17.68 6.92
C ILE A 379 -13.21 16.20 6.50
N ILE A 380 -12.06 15.55 6.66
CA ILE A 380 -11.84 14.19 6.13
C ILE A 380 -12.25 13.08 7.09
N TYR A 381 -11.93 13.20 8.38
CA TYR A 381 -12.11 12.13 9.37
C TYR A 381 -13.28 12.37 10.33
N GLY A 382 -13.75 13.61 10.48
CA GLY A 382 -14.85 13.97 11.38
C GLY A 382 -14.36 14.53 12.72
N GLU A 383 -14.74 13.94 13.84
CA GLU A 383 -14.37 14.50 15.16
C GLU A 383 -12.85 14.41 15.41
N VAL A 384 -12.25 15.55 15.78
CA VAL A 384 -10.81 15.65 16.08
C VAL A 384 -10.59 15.29 17.55
N LYS A 385 -9.96 14.13 17.80
CA LYS A 385 -9.72 13.61 19.16
C LYS A 385 -8.55 14.28 19.88
N SER A 386 -7.57 14.78 19.14
CA SER A 386 -6.39 15.46 19.66
C SER A 386 -6.00 16.61 18.75
N ALA A 387 -5.74 17.76 19.36
CA ALA A 387 -5.26 18.94 18.67
C ALA A 387 -3.90 18.64 18.01
N GLY A 388 -3.75 19.06 16.76
CA GLY A 388 -2.52 18.97 16.02
C GLY A 388 -1.52 20.03 16.47
N SER A 389 -0.24 19.75 16.22
CA SER A 389 0.86 20.69 16.43
C SER A 389 1.74 20.72 15.19
N ALA A 390 2.37 21.87 14.94
CA ALA A 390 3.39 21.99 13.90
C ALA A 390 4.51 20.96 14.15
N LEU A 391 4.94 20.29 13.09
CA LEU A 391 6.09 19.39 13.12
C LEU A 391 7.36 20.24 13.22
N SER A 392 8.12 20.08 14.31
CA SER A 392 9.45 20.67 14.43
C SER A 392 10.46 19.81 13.69
N TYR A 393 11.12 20.36 12.67
CA TYR A 393 12.07 19.64 11.83
C TYR A 393 13.36 20.44 11.60
N LYS A 394 14.50 19.80 11.88
CA LYS A 394 15.83 20.29 11.53
C LYS A 394 16.39 19.49 10.34
N PRO A 395 16.58 20.09 9.14
CA PRO A 395 16.97 19.34 7.95
C PRO A 395 18.31 18.59 8.05
N SER A 396 19.26 19.09 8.84
CA SER A 396 20.54 18.40 9.09
C SER A 396 20.39 17.07 9.80
N GLU A 397 19.29 16.83 10.53
CA GLU A 397 19.08 15.60 11.31
C GLU A 397 18.52 14.44 10.46
N ARG A 398 17.99 14.73 9.26
CA ARG A 398 17.43 13.71 8.34
C ARG A 398 16.41 12.75 8.99
N LYS A 399 15.64 13.22 9.98
CA LYS A 399 14.61 12.43 10.67
C LYS A 399 13.25 12.36 9.96
N MET A 400 13.18 12.83 8.72
CA MET A 400 11.98 12.84 7.88
C MET A 400 12.34 12.26 6.51
N ILE A 401 11.35 12.08 5.64
CA ILE A 401 11.55 11.61 4.28
C ILE A 401 12.63 12.41 3.53
N GLU A 402 13.37 11.75 2.63
CA GLU A 402 14.48 12.37 1.89
C GLU A 402 14.01 13.59 1.08
N ALA A 403 12.80 13.55 0.55
CA ALA A 403 12.18 14.69 -0.14
C ALA A 403 12.15 15.98 0.71
N PHE A 404 11.97 15.87 2.03
CA PHE A 404 12.01 17.04 2.94
C PHE A 404 13.42 17.57 3.09
N HIS A 405 14.44 16.71 3.10
CA HIS A 405 15.85 17.11 3.21
C HIS A 405 16.27 18.00 2.03
N TYR A 406 15.80 17.71 0.82
CA TYR A 406 16.10 18.53 -0.36
C TYR A 406 15.17 19.73 -0.55
N THR A 407 13.96 19.69 0.00
CA THR A 407 12.95 20.74 -0.23
C THR A 407 12.98 21.81 0.86
N ILE A 408 12.85 21.43 2.13
CA ILE A 408 12.64 22.37 3.25
C ILE A 408 13.75 23.42 3.40
N PRO A 409 15.06 23.09 3.28
CA PRO A 409 16.13 24.09 3.39
C PRO A 409 16.03 25.25 2.39
N ASN A 410 15.35 25.03 1.27
CA ASN A 410 15.17 26.01 0.20
C ASN A 410 13.91 26.87 0.36
N LEU A 411 13.03 26.54 1.32
CA LEU A 411 11.83 27.31 1.62
C LEU A 411 12.13 28.43 2.62
N LYS A 412 11.41 29.53 2.53
CA LYS A 412 11.44 30.67 3.46
C LYS A 412 10.53 30.42 4.67
N TYR A 413 10.85 31.05 5.80
CA TYR A 413 9.92 31.13 6.93
C TYR A 413 8.68 31.93 6.55
N GLY A 414 7.48 31.44 6.89
CA GLY A 414 6.20 32.03 6.49
C GLY A 414 5.68 31.60 5.11
N GLN A 415 6.37 30.67 4.43
CA GLN A 415 6.05 30.25 3.06
C GLN A 415 5.07 29.08 3.00
N TRP A 416 4.16 29.13 2.04
CA TRP A 416 3.44 27.96 1.50
C TRP A 416 4.19 27.35 0.31
N ALA A 417 4.20 26.01 0.23
CA ALA A 417 4.77 25.26 -0.89
C ALA A 417 4.02 23.95 -1.11
N GLU A 418 4.09 23.40 -2.32
CA GLU A 418 3.74 22.00 -2.57
C GLU A 418 4.95 21.22 -3.04
N LEU A 419 4.93 19.93 -2.74
CA LEU A 419 5.98 18.98 -3.05
C LEU A 419 5.31 17.74 -3.66
N ILE A 420 5.80 17.26 -4.79
CA ILE A 420 5.41 15.97 -5.36
C ILE A 420 6.66 15.11 -5.55
N THR A 421 6.56 13.84 -5.18
CA THR A 421 7.71 12.94 -5.28
C THR A 421 7.34 11.47 -5.45
N THR A 422 8.26 10.71 -6.04
CA THR A 422 8.23 9.25 -6.08
C THR A 422 8.42 8.64 -4.69
N SER A 423 7.99 7.40 -4.52
CA SER A 423 8.16 6.70 -3.24
C SER A 423 9.62 6.59 -2.83
N THR A 424 10.55 6.52 -3.79
CA THR A 424 11.99 6.40 -3.54
C THR A 424 12.54 7.52 -2.66
N ASN A 425 11.98 8.73 -2.74
CA ASN A 425 12.35 9.86 -1.90
C ASN A 425 11.45 10.01 -0.66
N ALA A 426 10.57 9.03 -0.42
CA ALA A 426 9.60 8.97 0.66
C ALA A 426 9.65 7.60 1.39
N TYR A 427 8.65 6.74 1.21
CA TYR A 427 8.53 5.45 1.93
C TYR A 427 8.97 4.21 1.12
N GLY A 428 9.46 4.41 -0.10
CA GLY A 428 10.12 3.43 -0.95
C GLY A 428 9.32 2.15 -1.25
N SER A 429 10.06 1.05 -1.42
CA SER A 429 9.51 -0.29 -1.65
C SER A 429 8.80 -0.88 -0.42
N SER A 430 9.10 -0.38 0.78
CA SER A 430 8.49 -0.86 2.03
C SER A 430 7.11 -0.25 2.28
N GLY A 431 6.86 0.97 1.78
CA GLY A 431 5.66 1.72 2.13
C GLY A 431 5.59 2.05 3.63
N LYS A 432 4.37 2.29 4.11
CA LYS A 432 4.06 2.51 5.53
C LYS A 432 2.84 1.68 5.91
N THR A 433 3.00 0.77 6.86
CA THR A 433 1.90 -0.01 7.43
C THR A 433 0.98 0.92 8.24
N GLY A 434 -0.33 0.80 8.06
CA GLY A 434 -1.29 1.55 8.88
C GLY A 434 -1.26 1.04 10.33
N SER A 435 -1.62 1.85 11.31
CA SER A 435 -1.58 1.41 12.70
C SER A 435 -2.53 2.18 13.60
N THR A 436 -3.22 1.45 14.49
CA THR A 436 -3.95 1.98 15.64
C THR A 436 -3.17 1.62 16.91
N SER A 437 -2.42 2.55 17.49
CA SER A 437 -1.67 2.24 18.70
C SER A 437 -2.59 2.08 19.92
N SER A 438 -2.77 0.86 20.41
CA SER A 438 -2.90 0.59 21.85
C SER A 438 -1.80 -0.39 22.20
N SER A 439 -0.89 0.01 23.08
CA SER A 439 0.29 -0.72 23.55
C SER A 439 0.09 -2.23 23.65
N THR A 440 0.36 -2.95 22.58
CA THR A 440 0.65 -4.39 22.59
C THR A 440 1.52 -4.66 21.38
N SER A 441 2.75 -5.03 21.69
CA SER A 441 3.77 -5.55 20.78
C SER A 441 3.21 -6.68 19.93
N GLY A 442 3.22 -6.48 18.62
CA GLY A 442 2.80 -7.45 17.61
C GLY A 442 3.18 -6.91 16.25
N THR A 443 4.48 -7.00 15.92
CA THR A 443 4.98 -6.65 14.60
C THR A 443 4.50 -7.69 13.60
N SER A 444 3.50 -7.34 12.80
CA SER A 444 3.40 -7.87 11.44
C SER A 444 3.13 -6.69 10.51
N GLY A 445 4.23 -6.03 10.17
CA GLY A 445 4.32 -5.10 9.06
C GLY A 445 5.10 -5.75 7.93
N TYR A 446 5.07 -5.09 6.77
CA TYR A 446 5.96 -5.36 5.64
C TYR A 446 7.40 -5.59 6.13
N SER A 447 7.93 -6.81 6.01
CA SER A 447 9.37 -7.03 6.09
C SER A 447 9.92 -7.03 4.67
N SER A 448 10.58 -5.95 4.25
CA SER A 448 11.34 -5.95 3.00
C SER A 448 12.39 -7.05 3.08
N SER A 449 12.28 -8.07 2.23
CA SER A 449 13.28 -9.12 2.13
C SER A 449 14.54 -8.59 1.42
N TYR A 450 15.68 -9.28 1.59
CA TYR A 450 16.90 -8.99 0.82
C TYR A 450 16.64 -9.05 -0.71
N TYR A 451 15.72 -9.90 -1.14
CA TYR A 451 15.32 -10.01 -2.54
C TYR A 451 14.55 -8.78 -3.04
N ASP A 452 13.69 -8.18 -2.21
CA ASP A 452 12.98 -6.94 -2.57
C ASP A 452 13.96 -5.78 -2.76
N TYR A 453 15.05 -5.75 -1.97
CA TYR A 453 16.14 -4.79 -2.14
C TYR A 453 16.91 -5.01 -3.46
N LEU A 454 17.27 -6.26 -3.79
CA LEU A 454 17.93 -6.57 -5.06
C LEU A 454 17.04 -6.22 -6.27
N ASN A 455 15.75 -6.49 -6.18
CA ASN A 455 14.76 -6.11 -7.20
C ASN A 455 14.69 -4.59 -7.35
N TYR A 456 14.63 -3.84 -6.24
CA TYR A 456 14.69 -2.38 -6.24
C TYR A 456 15.94 -1.86 -6.96
N LEU A 457 17.13 -2.40 -6.66
CA LEU A 457 18.36 -1.99 -7.34
C LEU A 457 18.27 -2.24 -8.84
N ASN A 458 17.79 -3.42 -9.26
CA ASN A 458 17.62 -3.76 -10.68
C ASN A 458 16.67 -2.80 -11.40
N TYR A 459 15.56 -2.43 -10.77
CA TYR A 459 14.64 -1.43 -11.31
C TYR A 459 15.31 -0.06 -11.46
N ALA A 460 16.04 0.36 -10.43
CA ALA A 460 16.73 1.65 -10.43
C ALA A 460 17.79 1.71 -11.54
N ASN A 461 18.53 0.64 -11.77
CA ASN A 461 19.50 0.57 -12.85
C ASN A 461 18.85 0.62 -14.23
N SER A 462 17.75 -0.13 -14.41
CA SER A 462 17.03 -0.17 -15.68
C SER A 462 16.47 1.20 -16.05
N TYR A 463 16.03 1.98 -15.06
CA TYR A 463 15.34 3.24 -15.30
C TYR A 463 16.26 4.47 -15.23
N TYR A 464 17.11 4.54 -14.21
CA TYR A 464 18.02 5.67 -13.95
C TYR A 464 19.48 5.42 -14.35
N GLY A 465 19.87 4.17 -14.67
CA GLY A 465 21.23 3.83 -15.08
C GLY A 465 21.57 4.28 -16.51
N SER A 466 22.84 4.16 -16.90
CA SER A 466 23.45 4.73 -18.13
C SER A 466 22.71 4.46 -19.46
N GLY A 467 21.83 3.45 -19.51
CA GLY A 467 20.98 3.12 -20.68
C GLY A 467 19.48 3.38 -20.52
N GLY A 468 19.02 3.90 -19.37
CA GLY A 468 17.60 4.17 -19.07
C GLY A 468 17.15 5.58 -19.47
N TYR A 469 15.85 5.87 -19.36
CA TYR A 469 15.24 7.16 -19.76
C TYR A 469 15.90 8.36 -19.07
N TYR A 470 16.26 8.21 -17.79
CA TYR A 470 16.96 9.23 -16.99
C TYR A 470 18.49 9.02 -16.93
N GLY A 471 19.02 8.04 -17.67
CA GLY A 471 20.41 7.61 -17.62
C GLY A 471 21.45 8.68 -17.97
N GLY A 472 21.11 9.59 -18.88
CA GLY A 472 21.97 10.72 -19.25
C GLY A 472 22.01 11.81 -18.18
N TYR A 473 20.90 12.02 -17.47
CA TYR A 473 20.69 13.12 -16.51
C TYR A 473 21.40 12.86 -15.19
N TYR A 474 21.28 11.62 -14.68
CA TYR A 474 21.77 11.22 -13.36
C TYR A 474 22.93 10.22 -13.43
N ASN A 475 23.62 10.14 -14.59
CA ASN A 475 24.70 9.20 -14.94
C ASN A 475 25.84 9.13 -13.89
N ASN A 476 25.99 10.18 -13.07
CA ASN A 476 26.96 10.26 -11.97
C ASN A 476 26.37 10.01 -10.57
N TYR A 477 25.06 10.11 -10.37
CA TYR A 477 24.43 9.95 -9.05
C TYR A 477 24.15 8.46 -8.73
N TYR A 478 23.67 7.70 -9.71
CA TYR A 478 23.48 6.24 -9.61
C TYR A 478 24.69 5.45 -10.12
N GLY A 479 25.88 6.09 -10.14
CA GLY A 479 27.07 5.69 -10.88
C GLY A 479 27.39 4.19 -10.85
N GLY A 480 27.73 3.66 -12.03
CA GLY A 480 28.41 2.39 -12.28
C GLY A 480 28.39 1.39 -11.13
N TYR A 481 27.38 0.52 -11.15
CA TYR A 481 27.15 -0.62 -10.26
C TYR A 481 28.40 -1.11 -9.50
N GLY A 482 28.48 -0.74 -8.21
CA GLY A 482 29.51 -1.27 -7.32
C GLY A 482 29.93 -0.45 -6.10
N GLY A 483 29.31 0.69 -5.75
CA GLY A 483 29.86 1.48 -4.63
C GLY A 483 29.02 2.52 -3.90
N TYR A 484 27.79 2.87 -4.30
CA TYR A 484 27.10 4.04 -3.70
C TYR A 484 25.66 3.83 -3.20
N TYR A 485 25.17 2.59 -3.17
CA TYR A 485 24.04 2.17 -2.30
C TYR A 485 24.52 1.23 -1.18
N GLY A 486 25.82 1.25 -0.85
CA GLY A 486 26.44 0.47 0.22
C GLY A 486 26.57 1.20 1.57
N GLY A 487 25.88 2.35 1.75
CA GLY A 487 26.08 3.20 2.93
C GLY A 487 24.83 3.77 3.61
N TYR A 488 23.61 3.52 3.09
CA TYR A 488 22.39 4.11 3.65
C TYR A 488 21.25 3.11 3.90
N TYR A 489 21.59 1.81 3.99
CA TYR A 489 20.73 0.77 4.58
C TYR A 489 21.13 0.44 6.03
N GLY A 490 21.68 1.44 6.75
CA GLY A 490 22.19 1.29 8.12
C GLY A 490 21.22 1.70 9.23
N ASP A 491 20.25 2.59 8.97
CA ASP A 491 19.37 3.13 10.02
C ASP A 491 17.87 3.10 9.68
N MET A 492 17.50 2.46 8.56
CA MET A 492 16.10 2.13 8.25
C MET A 492 15.76 0.68 8.63
N TYR A 493 16.53 0.10 9.55
CA TYR A 493 16.08 -0.99 10.40
C TYR A 493 15.46 -0.36 11.62
N GLY A 494 14.23 -0.77 11.95
CA GLY A 494 13.48 -0.28 13.10
C GLY A 494 14.38 -0.09 14.32
N SER A 495 14.69 1.16 14.61
CA SER A 495 15.11 1.56 15.94
C SER A 495 13.83 2.00 16.62
N ASP A 496 13.52 1.27 17.70
CA ASP A 496 12.46 1.57 18.63
C ASP A 496 12.32 3.07 18.83
N TYR A 497 11.11 3.58 18.62
CA TYR A 497 10.70 4.87 19.14
C TYR A 497 10.85 4.81 20.67
N ASN A 498 11.99 5.27 21.17
CA ASN A 498 12.15 5.54 22.58
C ASN A 498 11.35 6.81 22.91
N SER A 499 10.04 6.65 23.13
CA SER A 499 9.27 7.61 23.91
C SER A 499 9.11 7.03 25.32
N SER A 500 10.07 7.33 26.18
CA SER A 500 9.79 7.38 27.61
C SER A 500 8.85 8.56 27.86
N SER A 501 7.55 8.30 27.95
CA SER A 501 6.66 9.20 28.69
C SER A 501 5.54 8.40 29.35
N THR A 502 5.44 8.61 30.65
CA THR A 502 4.37 8.15 31.51
C THR A 502 3.11 8.92 31.13
N GLY A 503 2.04 8.20 30.77
CA GLY A 503 0.67 8.70 30.90
C GLY A 503 -0.02 9.22 29.64
N THR A 504 -1.12 8.53 29.32
CA THR A 504 -2.29 8.87 28.47
C THR A 504 -2.28 8.19 27.10
N THR A 505 -3.17 7.20 26.96
CA THR A 505 -3.32 6.35 25.77
C THR A 505 -3.91 7.14 24.60
N VAL A 506 -3.08 7.84 23.84
CA VAL A 506 -3.49 8.44 22.56
C VAL A 506 -3.49 7.34 21.50
N LYS A 507 -4.68 6.98 20.99
CA LYS A 507 -4.78 6.15 19.78
C LYS A 507 -4.44 7.02 18.58
N THR A 508 -3.19 6.96 18.10
CA THR A 508 -2.81 7.48 16.78
C THR A 508 -3.23 6.45 15.74
N ILE A 509 -3.94 6.93 14.71
CA ILE A 509 -4.37 6.16 13.54
C ILE A 509 -3.49 6.61 12.37
N ASN A 510 -2.80 5.67 11.74
CA ASN A 510 -2.04 5.92 10.51
C ASN A 510 -2.71 5.21 9.33
N THR A 511 -2.89 5.92 8.22
CA THR A 511 -3.32 5.33 6.94
C THR A 511 -2.16 4.55 6.30
N GLU A 512 -2.45 3.40 5.67
CA GLU A 512 -1.47 2.63 4.88
C GLU A 512 -0.98 3.46 3.68
N ILE A 513 0.32 3.42 3.42
CA ILE A 513 0.93 3.86 2.18
C ILE A 513 1.52 2.62 1.50
N PRO A 514 0.98 2.17 0.35
CA PRO A 514 1.52 1.02 -0.35
C PRO A 514 2.96 1.25 -0.85
N SER A 515 3.68 0.17 -1.12
CA SER A 515 4.96 0.19 -1.83
C SER A 515 4.85 0.96 -3.14
N PHE A 516 5.90 1.69 -3.53
CA PHE A 516 5.96 2.37 -4.84
C PHE A 516 4.82 3.36 -5.11
N THR A 517 4.36 4.03 -4.04
CA THR A 517 3.30 5.03 -4.14
C THR A 517 3.88 6.44 -4.13
N PRO A 518 3.73 7.24 -5.20
CA PRO A 518 4.06 8.65 -5.20
C PRO A 518 3.17 9.46 -4.25
N LEU A 519 3.73 10.53 -3.70
CA LEU A 519 3.06 11.36 -2.70
C LEU A 519 3.14 12.85 -3.05
N ILE A 520 2.13 13.57 -2.59
CA ILE A 520 2.08 15.03 -2.60
C ILE A 520 2.05 15.52 -1.15
N PHE A 521 2.80 16.58 -0.86
CA PHE A 521 2.74 17.31 0.40
C PHE A 521 2.44 18.77 0.14
N GLN A 522 1.43 19.32 0.81
CA GLN A 522 1.15 20.74 0.86
C GLN A 522 1.66 21.25 2.22
N LEU A 523 2.55 22.23 2.21
CA LEU A 523 3.38 22.60 3.36
C LEU A 523 3.24 24.09 3.68
N TYR A 524 3.15 24.41 4.97
CA TYR A 524 3.34 25.77 5.49
C TYR A 524 4.46 25.78 6.52
N ILE A 525 5.45 26.64 6.30
CA ILE A 525 6.54 26.90 7.25
C ILE A 525 6.15 28.10 8.09
N GLU A 526 6.05 27.94 9.40
CA GLU A 526 5.74 29.09 10.27
C GLU A 526 6.82 30.18 10.16
N PRO A 527 6.47 31.46 10.38
CA PRO A 527 7.45 32.52 10.54
C PRO A 527 8.47 32.20 11.63
N LYS A 528 9.69 32.72 11.49
CA LYS A 528 10.73 32.58 12.51
C LYS A 528 10.33 33.39 13.75
N GLU A 529 10.40 32.75 14.93
CA GLU A 529 10.16 33.41 16.22
C GLU A 529 11.18 34.50 16.54
#